data_AF-A0A0R1UQR6-F1
#
_entry.id   AF-A0A0R1UQR6-F1
#
_cell.length_a   1.000
_cell.length_b   1.000
_cell.length_c   1.000
_cell.angle_alpha   90.00
_cell.angle_beta   90.00
_cell.angle_gamma   90.00
#
_symmetry.space_group_name_H-M   'P 1'
#
loop_
_entity.id
_entity.type
_entity.pdbx_description
1 polymer ?
#
loop_
_entity_poly.entity_id
_entity_poly.type
_entity_poly.pdbx_seq_one_letter_code
_entity_poly.pdbx_strand_id
1 'polypeptide(L)'
;MKISELKERLKKYGFTVARDSDSWLISSPNRWGVAHVNIDGSGYEISSLPIKAASVVLKFIATPIEERRDEKRWNIVVGQDVDKAGELSIWRKPAYGTAENGFIDAQAKLKNLKAPTTIFTDSEFNQLIEHLKALPHGGIYAKIAELGKREVLQND
;
A
#
# COMPACT_ATOMS: atom_id res chain seq x y z
N MET A 1 -0.60 -6.43 -16.04
CA MET A 1 -1.83 -5.59 -16.08
C MET A 1 -1.87 -4.71 -14.86
N LYS A 2 -1.91 -3.39 -15.06
CA LYS A 2 -2.01 -2.41 -13.97
C LYS A 2 -3.44 -2.30 -13.43
N ILE A 3 -3.60 -1.78 -12.22
CA ILE A 3 -4.92 -1.60 -11.58
C ILE A 3 -5.79 -0.60 -12.34
N SER A 4 -5.21 0.46 -12.93
CA SER A 4 -5.88 1.36 -13.88
C SER A 4 -6.46 0.61 -15.08
N GLU A 5 -5.65 -0.26 -15.71
CA GLU A 5 -6.08 -1.08 -16.84
C GLU A 5 -7.18 -2.08 -16.45
N LEU A 6 -7.10 -2.69 -15.26
CA LEU A 6 -8.15 -3.54 -14.71
C LEU A 6 -9.48 -2.78 -14.58
N LYS A 7 -9.43 -1.58 -13.97
CA LYS A 7 -10.60 -0.69 -13.80
C LYS A 7 -11.26 -0.39 -15.13
N GLU A 8 -10.49 0.02 -16.13
CA GLU A 8 -11.02 0.36 -17.46
C GLU A 8 -11.67 -0.84 -18.15
N ARG A 9 -11.04 -2.01 -18.09
CA ARG A 9 -11.57 -3.23 -18.72
C ARG A 9 -12.86 -3.70 -18.06
N LEU A 10 -12.91 -3.69 -16.73
CA LEU A 10 -14.09 -4.13 -15.97
C LEU A 10 -15.26 -3.14 -16.03
N LYS A 11 -14.96 -1.84 -16.17
CA LYS A 11 -15.99 -0.81 -16.40
C LYS A 11 -16.84 -1.11 -17.65
N LYS A 12 -16.23 -1.66 -18.72
CA LYS A 12 -16.95 -2.06 -19.95
C LYS A 12 -17.98 -3.16 -19.72
N TYR A 13 -17.85 -3.93 -18.64
CA TYR A 13 -18.79 -4.98 -18.24
C TYR A 13 -19.73 -4.53 -17.12
N GLY A 14 -19.73 -3.24 -16.78
CA GLY A 14 -20.57 -2.68 -15.70
C GLY A 14 -20.05 -2.99 -14.29
N PHE A 15 -18.78 -3.37 -14.14
CA PHE A 15 -18.17 -3.63 -12.82
C PHE A 15 -17.39 -2.41 -12.32
N THR A 16 -17.37 -2.24 -11.01
CA THR A 16 -16.52 -1.28 -10.30
C THR A 16 -15.34 -2.00 -9.65
N VAL A 17 -14.22 -1.29 -9.50
CA VAL A 17 -13.06 -1.77 -8.74
C VAL A 17 -12.71 -0.70 -7.71
N ALA A 18 -12.84 -1.06 -6.44
CA ALA A 18 -12.55 -0.19 -5.31
C ALA A 18 -11.46 -0.82 -4.44
N ARG A 19 -10.73 0.03 -3.71
CA ARG A 19 -9.82 -0.45 -2.67
C ARG A 19 -10.64 -0.73 -1.41
N ASP A 20 -10.46 -1.89 -0.82
CA ASP A 20 -11.03 -2.27 0.47
C ASP A 20 -9.91 -2.74 1.38
N SER A 21 -9.45 -1.85 2.25
CA SER A 21 -8.32 -2.07 3.17
C SER A 21 -7.06 -2.62 2.46
N ASP A 22 -6.85 -3.93 2.54
CA ASP A 22 -5.73 -4.71 2.00
C ASP A 22 -6.05 -5.47 0.71
N SER A 23 -7.26 -5.29 0.15
CA SER A 23 -7.72 -5.95 -1.06
C SER A 23 -8.27 -4.96 -2.11
N TRP A 24 -8.39 -5.45 -3.34
CA TRP A 24 -9.20 -4.85 -4.38
C TRP A 24 -10.55 -5.57 -4.43
N LEU A 25 -11.63 -4.82 -4.16
CA LEU A 25 -12.99 -5.28 -4.33
C LEU A 25 -13.45 -4.98 -5.76
N ILE A 26 -13.81 -6.04 -6.50
CA ILE A 26 -14.46 -5.96 -7.80
C ILE A 26 -15.92 -6.33 -7.59
N SER A 27 -16.86 -5.47 -7.99
CA SER A 27 -18.30 -5.75 -7.79
C SER A 27 -19.16 -5.17 -8.88
N SER A 28 -20.30 -5.80 -9.17
CA SER A 28 -21.36 -5.18 -9.97
C SER A 28 -22.24 -4.28 -9.09
N PRO A 29 -22.93 -3.26 -9.66
CA PRO A 29 -23.84 -2.37 -8.91
C PRO A 29 -24.93 -3.12 -8.12
N ASN A 30 -25.37 -4.27 -8.61
CA ASN A 30 -26.36 -5.15 -7.97
C ASN A 30 -25.73 -6.27 -7.13
N ARG A 31 -24.40 -6.28 -6.93
CA ARG A 31 -23.61 -7.26 -6.15
C ARG A 31 -23.80 -8.74 -6.54
N TRP A 32 -24.24 -9.02 -7.76
CA TRP A 32 -24.44 -10.40 -8.23
C TRP A 32 -23.13 -11.14 -8.52
N GLY A 33 -22.05 -10.41 -8.77
CA GLY A 33 -20.71 -10.96 -8.88
C GLY A 33 -19.71 -10.11 -8.10
N VAL A 34 -18.85 -10.78 -7.33
CA VAL A 34 -17.82 -10.16 -6.50
C VAL A 34 -16.49 -10.89 -6.70
N ALA A 35 -15.40 -10.13 -6.66
CA ALA A 35 -14.09 -10.66 -6.37
C ALA A 35 -13.33 -9.81 -5.37
N HIS A 36 -12.55 -10.49 -4.52
CA HIS A 36 -11.55 -9.89 -3.66
C HIS A 36 -10.18 -10.35 -4.13
N VAL A 37 -9.26 -9.40 -4.32
CA VAL A 37 -7.87 -9.72 -4.69
C VAL A 37 -6.95 -9.01 -3.73
N ASN A 38 -6.22 -9.75 -2.91
CA ASN A 38 -5.32 -9.16 -1.92
C ASN A 38 -4.18 -8.42 -2.65
N ILE A 39 -3.87 -7.21 -2.16
CA ILE A 39 -2.90 -6.29 -2.76
C ILE A 39 -1.48 -6.86 -2.71
N ASP A 40 -1.19 -7.66 -1.69
CA ASP A 40 0.08 -8.35 -1.48
C ASP A 40 0.16 -9.71 -2.20
N GLY A 41 -0.91 -10.11 -2.91
CA GLY A 41 -1.01 -11.38 -3.61
C GLY A 41 -1.16 -12.61 -2.73
N SER A 42 -1.41 -12.46 -1.42
CA SER A 42 -1.61 -13.58 -0.48
C SER A 42 -2.81 -14.46 -0.80
N GLY A 43 -3.79 -13.93 -1.55
CA GLY A 43 -4.98 -14.67 -1.93
C GLY A 43 -5.93 -13.89 -2.81
N TYR A 44 -6.94 -14.61 -3.30
CA TYR A 44 -8.07 -14.04 -4.00
C TYR A 44 -9.33 -14.89 -3.79
N GLU A 45 -10.48 -14.26 -3.91
CA GLU A 45 -11.80 -14.90 -3.95
C GLU A 45 -12.55 -14.39 -5.18
N ILE A 46 -13.23 -15.29 -5.88
CA ILE A 46 -14.09 -14.97 -7.02
C ILE A 46 -15.41 -15.70 -6.83
N SER A 47 -16.51 -14.95 -6.78
CA SER A 47 -17.86 -15.48 -6.62
C SER A 47 -18.80 -14.88 -7.66
N SER A 48 -19.48 -15.75 -8.41
CA SER A 48 -20.56 -15.39 -9.34
C SER A 48 -20.19 -14.31 -10.39
N LEU A 49 -18.91 -14.19 -10.73
CA LEU A 49 -18.44 -13.30 -11.81
C LEU A 49 -18.72 -13.93 -13.19
N PRO A 50 -19.34 -13.19 -14.13
CA PRO A 50 -19.46 -13.65 -15.51
C PRO A 50 -18.10 -13.99 -16.13
N ILE A 51 -18.03 -15.03 -16.96
CA ILE A 51 -16.79 -15.58 -17.54
C ILE A 51 -15.86 -14.49 -18.10
N LYS A 52 -16.42 -13.49 -18.81
CA LYS A 52 -15.63 -12.39 -19.39
C LYS A 52 -14.96 -11.54 -18.31
N ALA A 53 -15.69 -11.15 -17.27
CA ALA A 53 -15.15 -10.37 -16.17
C ALA A 53 -14.14 -11.19 -15.34
N ALA A 54 -14.47 -12.45 -15.04
CA ALA A 54 -13.58 -13.38 -14.35
C ALA A 54 -12.24 -13.55 -15.10
N SER A 55 -12.27 -13.64 -16.44
CA SER A 55 -11.06 -13.76 -17.26
C SER A 55 -10.11 -12.55 -17.14
N VAL A 56 -10.67 -11.35 -16.96
CA VAL A 56 -9.88 -10.12 -16.76
C VAL A 56 -9.28 -10.11 -15.35
N VAL A 57 -10.08 -10.46 -14.34
CA VAL A 57 -9.62 -10.57 -12.95
C VAL A 57 -8.50 -11.61 -12.83
N LEU A 58 -8.63 -12.78 -13.45
CA LEU A 58 -7.59 -13.82 -13.46
C LEU A 58 -6.29 -13.34 -14.12
N LYS A 59 -6.36 -12.59 -15.23
CA LYS A 59 -5.16 -12.00 -15.85
C LYS A 59 -4.48 -10.97 -14.94
N PHE A 60 -5.25 -10.22 -14.17
CA PHE A 60 -4.70 -9.30 -13.17
C PHE A 60 -4.04 -10.07 -12.00
N ILE A 61 -4.68 -11.13 -11.51
CA ILE A 61 -4.11 -12.02 -10.49
C ILE A 61 -2.84 -12.73 -10.99
N ALA A 62 -2.74 -13.05 -12.28
CA ALA A 62 -1.55 -13.67 -12.86
C ALA A 62 -0.42 -12.68 -13.15
N THR A 63 -0.68 -11.37 -13.14
CA THR A 63 0.35 -10.34 -13.33
C THR A 63 1.26 -10.30 -12.10
N PRO A 64 2.60 -10.14 -12.19
CA PRO A 64 3.45 -9.90 -11.03
C PRO A 64 2.98 -8.70 -10.19
N ILE A 65 3.03 -8.78 -8.86
CA ILE A 65 2.43 -7.76 -7.98
C ILE A 65 3.03 -6.37 -8.23
N GLU A 66 4.33 -6.28 -8.52
CA GLU A 66 5.00 -5.01 -8.83
C GLU A 66 4.41 -4.34 -10.08
N GLU A 67 4.03 -5.13 -11.08
CA GLU A 67 3.41 -4.65 -12.31
C GLU A 67 1.92 -4.32 -12.17
N ARG A 68 1.27 -4.74 -11.08
CA ARG A 68 -0.15 -4.43 -10.82
C ARG A 68 -0.37 -3.00 -10.35
N ARG A 69 0.67 -2.34 -9.82
CA ARG A 69 0.55 -1.05 -9.14
C ARG A 69 0.67 0.10 -10.14
N ASP A 70 -0.17 1.11 -9.95
CA ASP A 70 -0.02 2.40 -10.63
C ASP A 70 0.91 3.35 -9.86
N GLU A 71 1.11 3.08 -8.57
CA GLU A 71 1.84 3.93 -7.63
C GLU A 71 3.04 3.21 -7.02
N LYS A 72 4.10 3.99 -6.79
CA LYS A 72 5.23 3.54 -5.99
C LYS A 72 4.84 3.46 -4.52
N ARG A 73 5.57 2.63 -3.78
CA ARG A 73 5.41 2.48 -2.34
C ARG A 73 6.72 2.69 -1.63
N TRP A 74 6.66 3.24 -0.43
CA TRP A 74 7.84 3.73 0.26
C TRP A 74 7.90 3.23 1.71
N ASN A 75 9.06 2.75 2.15
CA ASN A 75 9.42 2.76 3.55
C ASN A 75 10.23 4.03 3.83
N ILE A 76 10.07 4.62 5.02
CA ILE A 76 10.80 5.82 5.41
C ILE A 76 11.72 5.47 6.58
N VAL A 77 12.99 5.22 6.27
CA VAL A 77 14.01 4.78 7.23
C VAL A 77 14.83 5.98 7.69
N VAL A 78 14.75 6.28 8.98
CA VAL A 78 15.41 7.43 9.61
C VAL A 78 16.85 7.10 9.97
N GLY A 79 17.09 5.89 10.46
CA GLY A 79 18.41 5.44 10.86
C GLY A 79 18.45 3.97 11.25
N GLN A 80 19.64 3.47 11.54
CA GLN A 80 19.86 2.15 12.09
C GLN A 80 20.49 2.30 13.47
N ASP A 81 19.98 1.56 14.45
CA ASP A 81 20.59 1.50 15.77
C ASP A 81 21.94 0.76 15.64
N VAL A 82 23.03 1.47 15.96
CA VAL A 82 24.40 0.94 15.86
C VAL A 82 24.71 -0.05 16.98
N ASP A 83 24.01 0.04 18.10
CA ASP A 83 24.18 -0.83 19.26
C ASP A 83 23.30 -2.07 19.17
N LYS A 84 22.26 -2.04 18.32
CA LYS A 84 21.35 -3.16 18.06
C LYS A 84 21.29 -3.50 16.58
N ALA A 85 22.21 -4.38 16.16
CA ALA A 85 22.27 -4.88 14.80
C ALA A 85 20.90 -5.39 14.30
N GLY A 86 20.38 -4.74 13.24
CA GLY A 86 19.13 -5.12 12.59
C GLY A 86 17.87 -4.38 13.07
N GLU A 87 17.99 -3.44 14.02
CA GLU A 87 16.90 -2.52 14.37
C GLU A 87 17.04 -1.19 13.62
N LEU A 88 15.94 -0.77 13.00
CA LEU A 88 15.81 0.45 12.22
C LEU A 88 14.87 1.40 12.95
N SER A 89 15.19 2.69 12.96
CA SER A 89 14.22 3.74 13.26
C SER A 89 13.52 4.11 11.96
N ILE A 90 12.19 4.10 11.98
CA ILE A 90 11.33 4.35 10.83
C ILE A 90 10.18 5.27 11.17
N TRP A 91 9.67 6.00 10.18
CA TRP A 91 8.34 6.58 10.30
C TRP A 91 7.28 5.52 9.98
N ARG A 92 6.27 5.44 10.83
CA ARG A 92 5.17 4.49 10.74
C ARG A 92 3.82 5.20 10.87
N LYS A 93 2.83 4.71 10.12
CA LYS A 93 1.41 5.09 10.23
C LYS A 93 0.79 4.46 11.48
N PRO A 94 -0.15 5.14 12.15
CA PRO A 94 -0.83 4.59 13.32
C PRO A 94 -1.53 3.27 12.98
N ALA A 95 -1.64 2.37 13.95
CA ALA A 95 -2.41 1.15 13.77
C ALA A 95 -3.91 1.50 13.72
N TYR A 96 -4.69 0.77 12.90
CA TYR A 96 -6.14 0.98 12.83
C TYR A 96 -6.76 0.97 14.23
N GLY A 97 -7.51 2.02 14.57
CA GLY A 97 -8.23 2.14 15.85
C GLY A 97 -7.56 3.01 16.92
N THR A 98 -6.33 3.48 16.73
CA THR A 98 -5.74 4.49 17.62
C THR A 98 -6.07 5.89 17.09
N ALA A 99 -6.80 6.68 17.90
CA ALA A 99 -7.23 8.05 17.58
C ALA A 99 -6.10 9.09 17.54
N GLU A 100 -4.85 8.67 17.34
CA GLU A 100 -3.72 9.57 17.22
C GLU A 100 -3.50 9.90 15.74
N ASN A 101 -3.79 11.15 15.41
CA ASN A 101 -3.47 11.79 14.13
C ASN A 101 -1.94 11.99 13.98
N GLY A 102 -1.15 10.94 14.17
CA GLY A 102 0.29 11.02 14.34
C GLY A 102 1.02 9.97 13.51
N PHE A 103 1.98 10.43 12.72
CA PHE A 103 3.06 9.55 12.27
C PHE A 103 4.00 9.32 13.45
N ILE A 104 4.46 8.09 13.64
CA ILE A 104 5.23 7.68 14.82
C ILE A 104 6.63 7.30 14.37
N ASP A 105 7.66 7.79 15.08
CA ASP A 105 9.01 7.23 15.01
C ASP A 105 9.01 5.90 15.79
N ALA A 106 9.25 4.81 15.08
CA ALA A 106 9.16 3.47 15.62
C ALA A 106 10.43 2.67 15.33
N GLN A 107 10.79 1.82 16.29
CA GLN A 107 11.79 0.78 16.05
C GLN A 107 11.15 -0.38 15.28
N ALA A 108 11.82 -0.83 14.22
CA ALA A 108 11.38 -1.91 13.36
C ALA A 108 12.55 -2.80 12.94
N LYS A 109 12.29 -4.11 12.82
CA LYS A 109 13.22 -5.02 12.12
C LYS A 109 12.88 -5.02 10.63
N LEU A 110 13.82 -5.47 9.79
CA LEU A 110 13.63 -5.53 8.33
C LEU A 110 12.31 -6.23 7.93
N LYS A 111 11.97 -7.34 8.60
CA LYS A 111 10.70 -8.07 8.37
C LYS A 111 9.44 -7.22 8.63
N ASN A 112 9.52 -6.23 9.52
CA ASN A 112 8.39 -5.36 9.85
C ASN A 112 8.12 -4.32 8.75
N LEU A 113 9.08 -4.06 7.85
CA LEU A 113 8.92 -3.13 6.73
C LEU A 113 7.93 -3.62 5.67
N LYS A 114 7.54 -4.89 5.74
CA LYS A 114 6.49 -5.50 4.91
C LYS A 114 5.08 -5.17 5.43
N ALA A 115 4.94 -4.61 6.64
CA ALA A 115 3.65 -4.35 7.25
C ALA A 115 2.97 -3.11 6.61
N PRO A 116 1.65 -3.13 6.34
CA PRO A 116 0.93 -2.00 5.73
C PRO A 116 1.10 -0.66 6.47
N THR A 117 1.28 -0.69 7.79
CA THR A 117 1.51 0.52 8.60
C THR A 117 2.87 1.17 8.35
N THR A 118 3.82 0.47 7.77
CA THR A 118 5.19 0.97 7.51
C THR A 118 5.42 1.36 6.04
N ILE A 119 4.39 1.20 5.21
CA ILE A 119 4.44 1.41 3.77
C ILE A 119 3.57 2.61 3.40
N PHE A 120 4.15 3.58 2.69
CA PHE A 120 3.50 4.82 2.30
C PHE A 120 3.26 4.85 0.79
N THR A 121 2.12 5.37 0.36
CA THR A 121 1.93 5.89 -1.00
C THR A 121 2.60 7.26 -1.15
N ASP A 122 2.66 7.81 -2.36
CA ASP A 122 3.16 9.18 -2.54
C ASP A 122 2.30 10.22 -1.80
N SER A 123 0.98 10.05 -1.79
CA SER A 123 0.09 10.96 -1.06
C SER A 123 0.27 10.84 0.46
N GLU A 124 0.39 9.62 0.99
CA GLU A 124 0.64 9.41 2.42
C GLU A 124 2.02 9.95 2.82
N PHE A 125 3.03 9.82 1.95
CA PHE A 125 4.35 10.41 2.18
C PHE A 125 4.30 11.93 2.22
N ASN A 126 3.56 12.57 1.32
CA ASN A 126 3.41 14.04 1.35
C ASN A 126 2.72 14.51 2.63
N GLN A 127 1.69 13.79 3.10
CA GLN A 127 1.04 14.06 4.38
C GLN A 127 2.01 13.91 5.56
N LEU A 128 2.90 12.91 5.54
CA LEU A 128 3.98 12.79 6.51
C LEU A 128 4.89 14.03 6.50
N ILE A 129 5.34 14.46 5.32
CA ILE A 129 6.21 15.64 5.21
C ILE A 129 5.54 16.91 5.74
N GLU A 130 4.25 17.12 5.42
CA GLU A 130 3.47 18.24 5.94
C GLU A 130 3.34 18.18 7.47
N HIS A 131 3.04 17.00 8.01
CA HIS A 131 2.98 16.77 9.45
C HIS A 131 4.31 17.08 10.14
N LEU A 132 5.43 16.56 9.61
CA LEU A 132 6.75 16.79 10.17
C LEU A 132 7.12 18.26 10.16
N LYS A 133 6.82 18.99 9.07
CA LYS A 133 7.09 20.43 8.96
C LYS A 133 6.33 21.28 9.99
N ALA A 134 5.18 20.80 10.48
CA ALA A 134 4.39 21.49 11.50
C ALA A 134 4.97 21.33 12.92
N LEU A 135 5.90 20.40 13.14
CA LEU A 135 6.56 20.19 14.43
C LEU A 135 7.69 21.23 14.67
N PRO A 136 8.08 21.49 15.93
CA PRO A 136 9.32 22.20 16.23
C PRO A 136 10.52 21.52 15.56
N HIS A 137 11.40 22.30 14.91
CA HIS A 137 12.49 21.79 14.06
C HIS A 137 12.03 20.93 12.88
N GLY A 138 10.76 21.05 12.48
CA GLY A 138 10.10 20.20 11.49
C GLY A 138 10.74 20.16 10.11
N GLY A 139 11.42 21.24 9.70
CA GLY A 139 12.20 21.26 8.46
C GLY A 139 13.33 20.22 8.43
N ILE A 140 13.98 19.98 9.58
CA ILE A 140 15.04 18.96 9.71
C ILE A 140 14.42 17.56 9.64
N TYR A 141 13.33 17.31 10.37
CA TYR A 141 12.65 16.01 10.35
C TYR A 141 12.11 15.65 8.98
N ALA A 142 11.49 16.61 8.28
CA ALA A 142 11.05 16.43 6.90
C ALA A 142 12.23 16.08 5.98
N LYS A 143 13.37 16.75 6.14
CA LYS A 143 14.56 16.47 5.33
C LYS A 143 15.11 15.07 5.58
N ILE A 144 15.13 14.63 6.84
CA ILE A 144 15.53 13.28 7.23
C ILE A 144 14.58 12.24 6.60
N ALA A 145 13.26 12.48 6.64
CA ALA A 145 12.27 11.60 6.02
C ALA A 145 12.42 11.52 4.49
N GLU A 146 12.71 12.64 3.81
CA GLU A 146 13.01 12.66 2.38
C GLU A 146 14.25 11.82 2.05
N LEU A 147 15.35 12.00 2.79
CA LEU A 147 16.59 11.23 2.60
C LEU A 147 16.42 9.75 2.95
N GLY A 148 15.52 9.44 3.88
CA GLY A 148 15.16 8.10 4.34
C GLY A 148 14.17 7.35 3.45
N LYS A 149 13.59 8.01 2.43
CA LYS A 149 12.63 7.40 1.51
C LYS A 149 13.28 6.26 0.72
N ARG A 150 12.74 5.05 0.83
CA ARG A 150 13.20 3.84 0.13
C ARG A 150 12.03 3.20 -0.59
N GLU A 151 12.19 2.89 -1.87
CA GLU A 151 11.17 2.18 -2.63
C GLU A 151 11.02 0.76 -2.07
N VAL A 152 9.78 0.34 -1.84
CA VAL A 152 9.47 -1.03 -1.44
C VAL A 152 9.61 -1.92 -2.67
N LEU A 153 10.81 -2.46 -2.84
CA LEU A 153 11.09 -3.53 -3.79
C LEU A 153 10.61 -4.83 -3.16
N GLN A 154 9.79 -5.60 -3.87
CA GLN A 154 9.15 -6.80 -3.35
C GLN A 154 10.03 -8.06 -3.54
N ASN A 155 11.32 -7.89 -3.82
CA ASN A 155 12.26 -9.01 -3.93
C ASN A 155 12.70 -9.47 -2.53
N ASP A 156 12.34 -10.73 -2.24
CA ASP A 156 12.69 -11.65 -1.14
C ASP A 156 12.00 -11.46 0.22
#